data_AF-A0ABD5TMB6-F1
#
_entry.id   AF-A0ABD5TMB6-F1
#
_cell.length_a   1.000
_cell.length_b   1.000
_cell.length_c   1.000
_cell.angle_alpha   90.00
_cell.angle_beta   90.00
_cell.angle_gamma   90.00
#
_symmetry.space_group_name_H-M   'P 1'
#
loop_
_entity.id
_entity.type
_entity.pdbx_description
1 polymer ?
#
loop_
_entity_poly.entity_id
_entity_poly.type
_entity_poly.pdbx_seq_one_letter_code
_entity_poly.pdbx_strand_id
1 'polypeptide(L)'
;MHGKTKLMIAVAIALLVGATGTAAAQPADGPPADLPDPVPEFVSDILGAITDFVGGTIGALGEVVRDLTPGGDAGVSSGSR
;
A
#
# COMPACT_ATOMS: atom_id res chain seq x y z
N MET A 1 -8.57 -37.08 7.37
CA MET A 1 -9.63 -36.04 7.34
C MET A 1 -9.19 -34.81 6.53
N HIS A 2 -8.60 -34.99 5.33
CA HIS A 2 -7.91 -33.91 4.60
C HIS A 2 -8.63 -33.37 3.36
N GLY A 3 -9.69 -34.04 2.87
CA GLY A 3 -10.42 -33.58 1.68
C GLY A 3 -11.29 -32.34 1.96
N LYS A 4 -11.93 -32.32 3.14
CA LYS A 4 -12.83 -31.24 3.59
C LYS A 4 -12.08 -29.92 3.81
N THR A 5 -10.88 -29.99 4.38
CA THR A 5 -10.02 -28.82 4.64
C THR A 5 -9.54 -28.16 3.34
N LYS A 6 -9.18 -28.96 2.32
CA LYS A 6 -8.75 -28.43 1.02
C LYS A 6 -9.90 -27.76 0.26
N LEU A 7 -11.11 -28.32 0.32
CA LEU A 7 -12.31 -27.72 -0.29
C LEU A 7 -12.68 -26.39 0.36
N MET A 8 -12.61 -26.30 1.69
CA MET A 8 -12.91 -25.05 2.42
C MET A 8 -11.92 -23.93 2.07
N ILE A 9 -10.62 -24.26 1.95
CA ILE A 9 -9.60 -23.28 1.56
C ILE A 9 -9.84 -22.80 0.12
N ALA A 10 -10.14 -23.71 -0.82
CA ALA A 10 -10.43 -23.34 -2.21
C ALA A 10 -11.67 -22.46 -2.36
N VAL A 11 -12.75 -22.75 -1.62
CA VAL A 11 -13.97 -21.93 -1.60
C VAL A 11 -13.71 -20.55 -1.00
N ALA A 12 -12.92 -20.46 0.08
CA ALA A 12 -12.57 -19.17 0.69
C ALA A 12 -11.78 -18.26 -0.28
N ILE A 13 -10.85 -18.82 -1.04
CA ILE A 13 -10.05 -18.08 -2.03
C ILE A 13 -10.91 -17.62 -3.21
N ALA A 14 -11.83 -18.46 -3.70
CA ALA A 14 -12.74 -18.09 -4.79
C ALA A 14 -13.72 -16.97 -4.39
N LEU A 15 -14.20 -16.97 -3.14
CA LEU A 15 -15.04 -15.89 -2.62
C LEU A 15 -14.28 -14.57 -2.44
N LEU A 16 -12.98 -14.65 -2.12
CA LEU A 16 -12.13 -13.46 -1.97
C LEU A 16 -11.87 -12.76 -3.33
N VAL A 17 -11.80 -13.51 -4.43
CA VAL A 17 -11.52 -12.98 -5.78
C VAL A 17 -12.76 -12.39 -6.48
N GLY A 18 -13.97 -12.81 -6.11
CA GLY A 18 -15.20 -12.47 -6.83
C GLY A 18 -15.88 -11.13 -6.49
N ALA A 19 -15.37 -10.37 -5.51
CA ALA A 19 -16.07 -9.18 -4.98
C ALA A 19 -15.66 -7.84 -5.64
N THR A 20 -15.08 -7.86 -6.84
CA THR A 20 -14.86 -6.62 -7.60
C THR A 20 -16.16 -6.17 -8.24
N GLY A 21 -17.03 -5.53 -7.45
CA GLY A 21 -18.20 -4.84 -7.95
C GLY A 21 -17.76 -3.75 -8.94
N THR A 22 -18.22 -3.84 -10.19
CA THR A 22 -18.05 -2.75 -11.15
C THR A 22 -18.93 -1.59 -10.69
N ALA A 23 -18.36 -0.64 -9.96
CA ALA A 23 -18.99 0.64 -9.70
C ALA A 23 -19.18 1.32 -11.06
N ALA A 24 -20.40 1.32 -11.58
CA ALA A 24 -20.75 2.12 -12.74
C ALA A 24 -20.48 3.59 -12.37
N ALA A 25 -19.50 4.21 -13.02
CA ALA A 25 -19.21 5.62 -12.85
C ALA A 25 -20.42 6.41 -13.37
N GLN A 26 -21.28 6.86 -12.46
CA GLN A 26 -22.26 7.90 -12.75
C GLN A 26 -21.47 9.15 -13.19
N PRO A 27 -21.90 9.88 -14.22
CA PRO A 27 -21.31 11.17 -14.56
C PRO A 27 -21.60 12.12 -13.39
N ALA A 28 -20.65 12.21 -12.47
CA ALA A 28 -20.63 13.17 -11.38
C ALA A 28 -19.86 14.41 -11.84
N ASP A 29 -20.33 15.58 -11.40
CA ASP A 29 -19.71 16.89 -11.61
C ASP A 29 -18.30 16.93 -11.00
N GLY A 30 -17.31 16.49 -11.77
CA GLY A 30 -15.89 16.57 -11.42
C GLY A 30 -15.49 15.82 -10.14
N PRO A 31 -14.18 15.70 -9.86
CA PRO A 31 -13.72 15.27 -8.55
C PRO A 31 -14.28 16.20 -7.46
N PRO A 32 -14.73 15.69 -6.31
CA PRO A 32 -15.16 16.52 -5.19
C PRO A 32 -14.08 17.57 -4.85
N ALA A 33 -14.48 18.83 -4.78
CA ALA A 33 -13.55 19.95 -4.56
C ALA A 33 -12.90 19.94 -3.16
N ASP A 34 -13.44 19.16 -2.22
CA ASP A 34 -12.96 19.01 -0.84
C ASP A 34 -12.15 17.73 -0.63
N LEU A 35 -11.53 17.19 -1.68
CA LEU A 35 -10.57 16.10 -1.50
C LEU A 35 -9.27 16.67 -0.90
N PRO A 36 -8.66 15.95 0.06
CA PRO A 36 -7.33 16.32 0.55
C PRO A 36 -6.33 16.34 -0.59
N ASP A 37 -5.23 17.07 -0.40
CA ASP A 37 -4.13 17.09 -1.36
C ASP A 37 -3.66 15.68 -1.71
N PRO A 38 -3.14 15.49 -2.95
CA PRO A 38 -2.56 14.23 -3.37
C PRO A 38 -1.54 13.70 -2.36
N VAL A 39 -1.58 12.39 -2.15
CA VAL A 39 -0.61 11.72 -1.28
C VAL A 39 0.80 11.97 -1.85
N PRO A 40 1.78 12.30 -0.99
CA PRO A 40 3.15 12.51 -1.46
C PRO A 40 3.77 11.26 -2.11
N GLU A 41 4.66 11.48 -3.08
CA GLU A 41 5.26 10.43 -3.91
C GLU A 41 6.01 9.35 -3.10
N PHE A 42 6.65 9.73 -1.99
CA PHE A 42 7.40 8.78 -1.15
C PHE A 42 6.54 7.63 -0.60
N VAL A 43 5.22 7.83 -0.49
CA VAL A 43 4.29 6.77 -0.07
C VAL A 43 4.16 5.72 -1.17
N SER A 44 4.09 6.14 -2.44
CA SER A 44 4.12 5.23 -3.59
C SER A 44 5.40 4.41 -3.61
N ASP A 45 6.54 5.06 -3.36
CA ASP A 45 7.85 4.39 -3.29
C ASP A 45 7.90 3.35 -2.15
N ILE A 46 7.36 3.68 -0.98
CA ILE A 46 7.27 2.75 0.16
C ILE A 46 6.40 1.54 -0.20
N LEU A 47 5.26 1.75 -0.88
CA LEU A 47 4.38 0.65 -1.31
C LEU A 47 5.06 -0.28 -2.33
N GLY A 48 5.89 0.29 -3.21
CA GLY A 48 6.78 -0.47 -4.10
C GLY A 48 7.76 -1.35 -3.31
N ALA A 49 8.47 -0.77 -2.35
CA ALA A 49 9.42 -1.49 -1.52
C ALA A 49 8.77 -2.64 -0.71
N ILE A 50 7.55 -2.43 -0.20
CA ILE A 50 6.78 -3.48 0.49
C ILE A 50 6.44 -4.62 -0.47
N THR A 51 6.02 -4.31 -1.70
CA THR A 51 5.72 -5.31 -2.73
C THR A 51 6.95 -6.15 -3.05
N ASP A 52 8.11 -5.52 -3.21
CA ASP A 52 9.38 -6.21 -3.47
C ASP A 52 9.85 -7.06 -2.29
N PHE A 53 9.64 -6.61 -1.05
CA PHE A 53 9.96 -7.39 0.15
C PHE A 53 9.07 -8.64 0.24
N VAL A 54 7.75 -8.49 0.03
CA VAL A 54 6.81 -9.62 0.00
C VAL A 54 7.12 -10.58 -1.15
N GLY A 55 7.57 -10.05 -2.29
CA GLY A 55 8.05 -10.84 -3.43
C GLY A 55 9.40 -11.53 -3.19
N GLY A 56 10.11 -11.20 -2.12
CA GLY A 56 11.43 -11.73 -1.79
C GLY A 56 12.57 -11.14 -2.62
N THR A 57 12.33 -10.06 -3.36
CA THR A 57 13.33 -9.34 -4.17
C THR A 57 14.32 -8.59 -3.27
N ILE A 58 13.87 -8.09 -2.12
CA ILE A 58 14.72 -7.40 -1.13
C ILE A 58 14.61 -8.05 0.25
N GLY A 59 15.72 -8.07 1.00
CA GLY A 59 15.80 -8.70 2.32
C GLY A 59 15.65 -7.74 3.52
N ALA A 60 15.87 -6.44 3.31
CA ALA A 60 15.95 -5.45 4.39
C ALA A 60 15.02 -4.25 4.14
N LEU A 61 13.71 -4.46 4.28
CA LEU A 61 12.70 -3.42 4.05
C LEU A 61 12.92 -2.17 4.91
N GLY A 62 13.33 -2.34 6.17
CA GLY A 62 13.51 -1.21 7.09
C GLY A 62 14.58 -0.21 6.64
N GLU A 63 15.65 -0.69 6.02
CA GLU A 63 16.71 0.19 5.49
C GLU A 63 16.19 0.99 4.29
N VAL A 64 15.48 0.31 3.37
CA VAL A 64 14.90 0.94 2.18
C VAL A 64 13.84 1.98 2.57
N VAL A 65 12.96 1.66 3.50
CA VAL A 65 11.94 2.61 4.00
C VAL A 65 12.59 3.82 4.67
N ARG A 66 13.69 3.63 5.39
CA ARG A 66 14.42 4.73 6.04
C ARG A 66 15.04 5.68 5.02
N ASP A 67 15.56 5.16 3.92
CA ASP A 67 16.11 5.95 2.80
C ASP A 67 15.00 6.72 2.04
N LEU A 68 13.85 6.08 1.85
CA LEU A 68 12.69 6.68 1.18
C LEU A 68 11.94 7.71 2.03
N THR A 69 12.06 7.64 3.36
CA THR A 69 11.36 8.54 4.28
C THR A 69 12.11 9.87 4.36
N PRO A 70 11.51 10.99 3.90
CA PRO A 70 12.16 12.29 4.00
C PRO A 70 12.36 12.68 5.48
N GLY A 71 13.56 13.15 5.84
CA GLY A 71 13.88 13.61 7.20
C GLY A 71 14.57 12.59 8.11
N GLY A 72 15.08 11.47 7.57
CA GLY A 72 15.83 10.45 8.31
C GLY A 72 17.14 10.92 8.98
N ASP A 73 17.61 12.12 8.63
CA ASP A 73 18.80 12.82 9.16
C ASP A 73 18.47 14.22 9.72
N ALA A 74 17.18 14.53 9.94
CA ALA A 74 16.74 15.74 10.64
C ALA A 74 16.96 15.67 12.16
N GLY A 75 18.18 15.33 12.57
CA GLY A 75 18.73 15.59 13.88
C GLY A 75 19.91 16.56 13.75
N VAL A 76 19.68 17.82 14.15
CA VAL A 76 20.64 18.93 14.30
C VAL A 76 20.96 19.78 13.05
N SER A 77 20.21 20.87 12.92
CA SER A 77 20.71 22.26 12.78
C SER A 77 19.50 23.21 12.84
N SER A 78 19.37 24.23 13.68
CA SER A 78 20.17 24.79 14.78
C SER A 78 19.21 25.67 15.60
N GLY A 79 19.40 25.74 16.91
CA GLY A 79 18.85 26.86 17.67
C GLY A 79 19.47 28.17 17.19
N SER A 80 18.66 29.23 17.04
CA SER A 80 18.97 30.63 17.38
C SER A 80 18.02 31.61 16.69
N ARG A 81 17.04 32.15 17.44
CA ARG A 81 16.90 33.56 17.81
C ARG A 81 15.46 33.92 18.16
#